data_AF-A0A256WGZ1-F1
#
_entry.id   AF-A0A256WGZ1-F1
#
_cell.length_a   1.000
_cell.length_b   1.000
_cell.length_c   1.000
_cell.angle_alpha   90.00
_cell.angle_beta   90.00
_cell.angle_gamma   90.00
#
_symmetry.space_group_name_H-M   'P 1'
#
loop_
_entity.id
_entity.type
_entity.pdbx_description
1 polymer ?
#
loop_
_entity_poly.entity_id
_entity_poly.type
_entity_poly.pdbx_seq_one_letter_code
_entity_poly.pdbx_strand_id
1 'polypeptide(L)' 'MKLSLAEALRMAIHGEMKRDNHVFCIGEDIGITGGYGGAFTVTLGLEKDFRERMIDTPISEIGIFGVACGAAMMGMRP' A
#
# COMPACT_ATOMS: atom_id res chain seq x y z
N MET A 1 -24.02 1.70 -4.77
CA MET A 1 -23.46 0.52 -4.06
C MET A 1 -22.95 1.00 -2.71
N LYS A 2 -23.31 0.37 -1.59
CA LYS A 2 -22.84 0.77 -0.26
C LYS A 2 -21.54 0.02 0.02
N LEU A 3 -20.44 0.74 0.16
CA LEU A 3 -19.12 0.19 0.48
C LEU A 3 -18.86 0.32 1.97
N SER A 4 -18.14 -0.64 2.56
CA SER A 4 -17.45 -0.41 3.82
C SER A 4 -16.32 0.60 3.64
N LEU A 5 -15.85 1.19 4.75
CA LEU A 5 -14.74 2.13 4.70
C LEU A 5 -13.46 1.48 4.15
N ALA A 6 -13.17 0.23 4.53
CA ALA A 6 -12.00 -0.49 4.05
C ALA A 6 -12.06 -0.74 2.53
N GLU A 7 -13.23 -1.11 1.99
CA GLU A 7 -13.41 -1.29 0.56
C GLU A 7 -13.30 0.04 -0.21
N ALA A 8 -13.85 1.12 0.34
CA ALA A 8 -13.75 2.45 -0.28
C ALA A 8 -12.29 2.93 -0.36
N LEU A 9 -11.52 2.76 0.73
CA LEU A 9 -10.09 3.07 0.75
C LEU A 9 -9.31 2.18 -0.22
N ARG A 10 -9.59 0.87 -0.25
CA ARG A 10 -8.96 -0.07 -1.18
C ARG A 10 -9.20 0.32 -2.64
N MET A 11 -10.43 0.67 -2.98
CA MET A 11 -10.79 1.10 -4.32
C MET A 11 -10.06 2.38 -4.72
N ALA A 12 -9.91 3.33 -3.80
CA ALA A 12 -9.13 4.53 -4.04
C ALA A 12 -7.65 4.19 -4.30
N ILE A 13 -7.01 3.43 -3.40
CA ILE A 13 -5.60 3.02 -3.53
C ILE A 13 -5.37 2.29 -4.87
N HIS A 14 -6.22 1.31 -5.20
CA HIS A 14 -6.14 0.56 -6.47
C HIS A 14 -6.21 1.49 -7.68
N GLY A 15 -7.17 2.43 -7.68
CA GLY A 15 -7.34 3.41 -8.74
C GLY A 15 -6.11 4.31 -8.92
N GLU A 16 -5.54 4.82 -7.82
CA GLU A 16 -4.34 5.65 -7.84
C GLU A 16 -3.12 4.87 -8.35
N MET A 17 -2.89 3.66 -7.83
CA MET A 17 -1.77 2.80 -8.24
C MET A 17 -1.88 2.34 -9.69
N LYS A 18 -3.10 2.19 -10.22
CA LYS A 18 -3.31 1.90 -11.64
C LYS A 18 -3.06 3.12 -12.52
N ARG A 19 -3.36 4.33 -12.04
CA ARG A 19 -3.20 5.57 -12.82
C ARG A 19 -1.75 6.02 -12.90
N ASP A 20 -0.99 5.87 -11.82
CA ASP A 20 0.38 6.38 -11.71
C ASP A 20 1.34 5.29 -11.22
N ASN A 21 2.36 5.01 -12.03
CA ASN A 21 3.38 4.00 -11.74
C ASN A 21 4.33 4.42 -10.61
N HIS A 22 4.35 5.70 -10.22
CA HIS A 22 5.13 6.18 -9.09
C HIS A 22 4.42 5.93 -7.75
N VAL A 23 3.12 5.61 -7.74
CA VAL A 23 2.37 5.29 -6.52
C VAL A 23 2.63 3.86 -6.09
N PHE A 24 2.97 3.69 -4.81
CA PHE A 24 3.17 2.39 -4.17
C PHE A 24 2.70 2.45 -2.72
N CYS A 25 2.59 1.30 -2.05
CA CYS A 25 2.31 1.25 -0.63
C CYS A 25 3.49 0.63 0.12
N ILE A 26 3.78 1.17 1.30
CA ILE A 26 4.81 0.66 2.22
C ILE A 26 4.24 0.61 3.64
N GLY A 27 4.42 -0.51 4.33
CA GLY A 27 3.92 -0.70 5.69
C GLY A 27 3.90 -2.14 6.16
N GLU A 28 3.36 -2.37 7.35
CA GLU A 28 3.38 -3.68 8.01
C GLU A 28 2.19 -4.56 7.56
N ASP A 29 2.49 -5.81 7.17
CA ASP A 29 1.52 -6.84 6.75
C ASP A 29 0.59 -6.47 5.57
N ILE A 30 0.95 -5.44 4.79
CA ILE A 30 0.08 -4.91 3.72
C ILE A 30 0.20 -5.66 2.40
N GLY A 31 1.30 -6.37 2.16
CA GLY A 31 1.67 -6.97 0.87
C GLY A 31 1.86 -8.48 0.90
N ILE A 32 1.56 -9.16 2.01
CA ILE A 32 1.77 -10.61 2.15
C ILE A 32 0.86 -11.36 1.17
N THR A 33 1.45 -12.21 0.31
CA THR A 33 0.68 -13.01 -0.66
C THR A 33 -0.30 -13.94 0.04
N GLY A 34 -1.60 -13.76 -0.23
CA GLY A 34 -2.65 -14.51 0.46
C GLY A 34 -2.85 -14.13 1.93
N GLY A 35 -2.25 -13.03 2.39
CA GLY A 35 -2.45 -12.46 3.71
C GLY A 35 -3.74 -11.66 3.84
N TYR A 36 -3.89 -10.95 4.96
CA TYR A 36 -5.11 -10.21 5.30
C TYR A 36 -5.20 -8.83 4.65
N GLY A 37 -4.13 -8.31 4.05
CA GLY A 37 -4.10 -6.95 3.49
C GLY A 37 -4.04 -5.87 4.57
N GLY A 38 -3.11 -6.04 5.51
CA GLY A 38 -2.95 -5.21 6.69
C GLY A 38 -3.97 -5.49 7.79
N ALA A 39 -3.75 -4.86 8.96
CA ALA A 39 -4.53 -5.07 10.19
C ALA A 39 -6.05 -4.87 10.03
N PHE A 40 -6.48 -4.04 9.07
CA PHE A 40 -7.89 -3.72 8.81
C PHE A 40 -8.35 -4.13 7.41
N THR A 41 -7.59 -4.97 6.72
CA THR A 41 -7.89 -5.48 5.38
C THR A 41 -7.94 -4.44 4.25
N VAL A 42 -7.47 -3.21 4.50
CA VAL A 42 -7.55 -2.13 3.51
C VAL A 42 -6.82 -2.49 2.21
N THR A 43 -5.68 -3.17 2.26
CA THR A 43 -4.89 -3.53 1.07
C THR A 43 -5.16 -4.95 0.56
N LEU A 44 -6.21 -5.61 1.04
CA LEU A 44 -6.50 -7.01 0.73
C LEU A 44 -6.58 -7.27 -0.77
N GLY A 45 -5.71 -8.15 -1.27
CA GLY A 45 -5.69 -8.57 -2.68
C GLY A 45 -4.97 -7.60 -3.61
N LEU A 46 -4.49 -6.44 -3.15
CA LEU A 46 -3.74 -5.50 -3.98
C LEU A 46 -2.39 -6.07 -4.42
N GLU A 47 -1.81 -6.99 -3.65
CA GLU A 47 -0.55 -7.64 -3.96
C GLU A 47 -0.61 -8.49 -5.24
N LYS A 48 -1.82 -8.91 -5.66
CA LYS A 48 -2.03 -9.68 -6.90
C LYS A 48 -1.79 -8.84 -8.14
N ASP A 49 -2.16 -7.56 -8.08
CA ASP A 49 -2.06 -6.62 -9.21
C ASP A 49 -0.76 -5.80 -9.13
N PHE A 50 -0.22 -5.59 -7.92
CA PHE A 50 0.85 -4.64 -7.66
C PHE A 50 1.98 -5.20 -6.79
N ARG A 51 2.32 -6.49 -6.90
CA ARG A 51 3.32 -7.18 -6.06
C ARG A 51 4.60 -6.38 -5.79
N GLU A 52 5.20 -5.80 -6.83
CA GLU A 52 6.45 -5.03 -6.75
C GLU A 52 6.29 -3.64 -6.12
N ARG A 53 5.04 -3.19 -5.91
CA ARG A 53 4.66 -1.89 -5.34
C ARG A 53 3.86 -2.02 -4.03
N MET A 54 3.89 -3.20 -3.42
CA MET A 54 3.34 -3.48 -2.09
C MET A 54 4.51 -3.94 -1.19
N ILE A 55 5.11 -3.00 -0.47
CA ILE A 55 6.34 -3.23 0.30
C ILE A 55 5.98 -3.51 1.76
N ASP A 56 6.09 -4.78 2.17
CA ASP A 56 6.02 -5.16 3.57
C ASP A 56 7.27 -4.72 4.34
N THR A 57 7.08 -4.22 5.55
CA THR A 57 8.16 -3.73 6.41
C THR A 57 8.19 -4.42 7.78
N PRO A 58 9.35 -4.45 8.47
CA PRO A 58 9.38 -4.72 9.90
C PRO A 58 8.60 -3.67 10.70
N ILE A 59 8.34 -3.98 11.97
CA ILE A 59 7.76 -3.02 12.93
C ILE A 59 8.81 -1.98 13.30
N SER A 60 8.88 -0.91 12.51
CA SER A 60 9.88 0.17 12.64
C SER A 60 9.36 1.45 12.00
N GLU A 61 8.46 2.13 12.69
CA GLU A 61 7.67 3.24 12.17
C GLU A 61 8.53 4.41 11.70
N ILE A 62 9.58 4.74 12.46
CA ILE A 62 10.56 5.77 12.06
C ILE A 62 11.29 5.36 10.78
N GLY A 63 11.63 4.08 10.64
CA GLY A 63 12.27 3.54 9.44
C GLY A 63 11.36 3.60 8.22
N ILE A 64 10.12 3.13 8.36
CA ILE A 64 9.07 3.18 7.32
C ILE A 64 8.92 4.63 6.82
N PHE A 65 8.75 5.57 7.76
CA PHE A 65 8.53 6.96 7.43
C PHE A 65 9.76 7.59 6.74
N GLY A 66 10.97 7.29 7.24
CA GLY A 66 12.22 7.78 6.64
C GLY A 66 12.39 7.31 5.19
N VAL A 67 12.11 6.03 4.91
CA VAL A 67 12.16 5.49 3.54
C VAL A 67 11.10 6.13 2.66
N ALA A 68 9.86 6.28 3.14
CA ALA A 68 8.80 6.95 2.39
C ALA A 68 9.16 8.41 2.06
N CYS A 69 9.69 9.18 3.01
CA CYS A 69 10.15 10.54 2.75
C CYS A 69 11.27 10.59 1.69
N GLY A 70 12.28 9.73 1.81
CA GLY A 70 13.36 9.65 0.82
C GLY A 70 12.85 9.30 -0.57
N ALA A 71 11.97 8.31 -0.69
CA ALA A 71 11.36 7.93 -1.96
C ALA A 71 10.53 9.08 -2.56
N ALA A 72 9.76 9.79 -1.74
CA ALA A 72 8.99 10.96 -2.16
C ALA A 72 9.88 12.10 -2.69
N MET A 73 11.02 12.37 -2.02
CA MET A 73 12.01 13.34 -2.50
C MET A 73 12.61 12.96 -3.86
N MET A 74 12.69 11.66 -4.16
CA MET A 74 13.17 11.13 -5.44
C MET A 74 12.08 11.06 -6.52
N GLY A 75 10.88 11.60 -6.26
CA GLY A 75 9.78 11.67 -7.23
C GLY A 75 8.82 10.48 -7.19
N MET A 76 8.99 9.55 -6.24
CA MET A 76 8.00 8.49 -6.00
C MET A 76 6.82 9.02 -5.18
N ARG A 77 5.77 8.21 -5.06
CA ARG A 77 4.54 8.55 -4.33
C ARG A 77 4.16 7.41 -3.36
N PRO A 78 4.98 7.16 -2.32
CA PRO A 78 4.65 6.21 -1.26
C PRO A 78 3.37 6.57 -0.51
#